data_AF-A0A258CTZ6-F1
#
_entry.id   AF-A0A258CTZ6-F1
#
_cell.length_a   1.000
_cell.length_b   1.000
_cell.length_c   1.000
_cell.angle_alpha   90.00
_cell.angle_beta   90.00
_cell.angle_gamma   90.00
#
_symmetry.space_group_name_H-M   'P 1'
#
loop_
_entity.id
_entity.type
_entity.pdbx_description
1 polymer ?
#
loop_
_entity_poly.entity_id
_entity_poly.type
_entity_poly.pdbx_seq_one_letter_code
_entity_poly.pdbx_strand_id
1 'polypeptide(L)'
;MLPIMLDLATLRALYADRSVTPRDVMEAVIERRAAWSDKAVFITPTSDADLLAAAGALMEKHPEPNSLPLWGIPFAVKDNIDVAGLPTTAACPAFAYRPQADATVVARLRAAGALVIGKTNLDQFATGL
;
A
#
# COMPACT_ATOMS: atom_id res chain seq x y z
N MET A 1 2.63 6.45 -19.80
CA MET A 1 3.39 7.06 -18.68
C MET A 1 2.40 7.34 -17.57
N LEU A 2 2.69 6.94 -16.34
CA LEU A 2 1.79 7.18 -15.20
C LEU A 2 1.74 8.66 -14.82
N PRO A 3 0.56 9.20 -14.47
CA PRO A 3 0.43 10.58 -14.00
C PRO A 3 1.16 10.78 -12.67
N ILE A 4 1.55 12.02 -12.36
CA ILE A 4 2.18 12.34 -11.07
C ILE A 4 1.24 11.97 -9.92
N MET A 5 -0.04 12.36 -10.00
CA MET A 5 -1.04 11.96 -9.01
C MET A 5 -1.68 10.62 -9.41
N LEU A 6 -1.61 9.65 -8.51
CA LEU A 6 -2.24 8.34 -8.68
C LEU A 6 -3.62 8.34 -7.99
N ASP A 7 -4.57 9.11 -8.52
CA ASP A 7 -5.93 9.14 -7.97
C ASP A 7 -6.77 7.92 -8.44
N LEU A 8 -7.86 7.64 -7.70
CA LEU A 8 -8.70 6.47 -7.96
C LEU A 8 -9.34 6.50 -9.36
N ALA A 9 -9.86 7.64 -9.80
CA ALA A 9 -10.59 7.73 -11.06
C ALA A 9 -9.65 7.46 -12.25
N THR A 10 -8.47 8.07 -12.20
CA THR A 10 -7.44 7.94 -13.23
C THR A 10 -6.92 6.52 -13.29
N LEU A 11 -6.54 5.91 -12.15
CA LEU A 11 -6.06 4.53 -12.14
C LEU A 11 -7.12 3.56 -12.66
N ARG A 12 -8.38 3.71 -12.25
CA ARG A 12 -9.46 2.85 -12.74
C ARG A 12 -9.67 2.96 -14.25
N ALA A 13 -9.55 4.15 -14.83
CA ALA A 13 -9.63 4.35 -16.28
C ALA A 13 -8.49 3.63 -17.01
N LEU A 14 -7.25 3.80 -16.52
CA LEU A 14 -6.05 3.15 -17.08
C LEU A 14 -6.07 1.62 -16.93
N TYR A 15 -6.72 1.11 -15.89
CA TYR A 15 -6.96 -0.33 -15.75
C TYR A 15 -8.05 -0.83 -16.70
N ALA A 16 -9.12 -0.05 -16.89
CA ALA A 16 -10.24 -0.41 -17.76
C ALA A 16 -9.83 -0.50 -19.23
N ASP A 17 -8.97 0.42 -19.70
CA ASP A 17 -8.42 0.41 -21.06
C ASP A 17 -7.20 -0.52 -21.22
N ARG A 18 -6.74 -1.15 -20.13
CA ARG A 18 -5.59 -2.06 -20.06
C ARG A 18 -4.25 -1.42 -20.44
N SER A 19 -4.15 -0.09 -20.43
CA SER A 19 -2.90 0.64 -20.70
C SER A 19 -1.90 0.53 -19.56
N VAL A 20 -2.37 0.20 -18.35
CA VAL A 20 -1.57 0.03 -17.13
C VAL A 20 -2.09 -1.18 -16.36
N THR A 21 -1.20 -1.88 -15.67
CA THR A 21 -1.51 -2.95 -14.73
C THR A 21 -1.22 -2.54 -13.28
N PRO A 22 -1.80 -3.21 -12.28
CA PRO A 22 -1.43 -3.03 -10.88
C PRO A 22 0.07 -3.18 -10.63
N ARG A 23 0.75 -4.06 -11.38
CA ARG A 23 2.20 -4.24 -11.32
C ARG A 23 2.94 -2.96 -11.74
N ASP A 24 2.58 -2.37 -12.88
CA ASP A 24 3.19 -1.12 -13.36
C ASP A 24 3.03 0.01 -12.33
N VAL A 25 1.89 0.07 -11.65
CA VAL A 25 1.65 1.05 -10.59
C VAL A 25 2.53 0.79 -9.37
N MET A 26 2.71 -0.47 -8.96
CA MET A 26 3.61 -0.81 -7.85
C MET A 26 5.07 -0.52 -8.20
N GLU A 27 5.51 -0.80 -9.42
CA GLU A 27 6.86 -0.45 -9.92
C GLU A 27 7.07 1.07 -9.83
N ALA A 28 6.11 1.88 -10.29
CA ALA A 28 6.18 3.33 -10.16
C ALA A 28 6.17 3.82 -8.70
N VAL A 29 5.45 3.16 -7.79
CA VAL A 29 5.48 3.48 -6.35
C VAL A 29 6.87 3.20 -5.77
N ILE A 30 7.48 2.07 -6.13
CA ILE A 30 8.83 1.69 -5.70
C ILE A 30 9.84 2.75 -6.17
N GLU A 31 9.81 3.10 -7.46
CA GLU A 31 10.69 4.11 -8.05
C GLU A 31 10.55 5.47 -7.37
N ARG A 32 9.30 5.94 -7.19
CA ARG A 32 9.02 7.23 -6.53
C ARG A 32 9.48 7.25 -5.09
N ARG A 33 9.27 6.16 -4.34
CA ARG A 33 9.75 6.01 -2.96
C ARG A 33 11.28 6.02 -2.89
N ALA A 34 11.96 5.39 -3.85
CA ALA A 34 13.41 5.40 -3.94
C ALA A 34 13.95 6.81 -4.22
N ALA A 35 13.34 7.53 -5.16
CA ALA A 35 13.75 8.89 -5.56
C ALA A 35 13.38 9.98 -4.54
N TRP A 36 12.40 9.75 -3.68
CA TRP A 36 11.96 10.75 -2.70
C TRP A 36 13.03 11.00 -1.61
N SER A 37 13.34 12.26 -1.33
CA SER A 37 14.44 12.63 -0.42
C SER A 37 14.12 12.39 1.05
N ASP A 38 12.87 12.61 1.47
CA ASP A 38 12.48 12.44 2.87
C ASP A 38 12.03 11.00 3.16
N LYS A 39 12.92 10.22 3.76
CA LYS A 39 12.62 8.83 4.12
C LYS A 39 11.72 8.70 5.35
N ALA A 40 11.46 9.79 6.09
CA ALA A 40 10.62 9.77 7.28
C ALA A 40 9.13 9.59 6.98
N VAL A 41 8.72 9.60 5.71
CA VAL A 41 7.32 9.32 5.30
C VAL A 41 6.87 7.91 5.73
N PHE A 42 7.77 6.93 5.68
CA PHE A 42 7.50 5.55 6.09
C PHE A 42 8.38 5.14 7.27
N ILE A 43 7.78 4.62 8.34
CA ILE A 43 8.53 3.87 9.36
C ILE A 43 8.93 2.51 8.81
N THR A 44 8.01 1.84 8.10
CA THR A 44 8.29 0.54 7.48
C THR A 44 7.63 0.45 6.11
N PRO A 45 8.37 0.64 5.00
CA PRO A 45 7.83 0.37 3.67
C PRO A 45 7.54 -1.13 3.49
N THR A 46 6.51 -1.47 2.72
CA THR A 46 6.40 -2.84 2.18
C THR A 46 7.60 -3.09 1.26
N SER A 47 8.24 -4.24 1.40
CA SER A 47 9.40 -4.58 0.57
C SER A 47 9.02 -4.59 -0.92
N ASP A 48 9.96 -4.24 -1.79
CA ASP A 48 9.70 -4.20 -3.24
C ASP A 48 9.21 -5.57 -3.75
N ALA A 49 9.83 -6.65 -3.27
CA ALA A 49 9.45 -8.01 -3.61
C ALA A 49 8.03 -8.37 -3.17
N ASP A 50 7.65 -8.06 -1.92
CA ASP A 50 6.31 -8.35 -1.41
C ASP A 50 5.25 -7.52 -2.13
N LEU A 51 5.56 -6.27 -2.48
CA LEU A 51 4.63 -5.39 -3.17
C LEU A 51 4.34 -5.89 -4.59
N LEU A 52 5.38 -6.30 -5.33
CA LEU A 52 5.23 -6.88 -6.66
C LEU A 52 4.55 -8.25 -6.61
N ALA A 53 4.86 -9.09 -5.61
CA ALA A 53 4.20 -10.36 -5.39
C ALA A 53 2.69 -10.17 -5.11
N ALA A 54 2.33 -9.19 -4.29
CA ALA A 54 0.93 -8.88 -3.99
C ALA A 54 0.16 -8.40 -5.22
N ALA A 55 0.78 -7.56 -6.08
CA ALA A 55 0.18 -7.15 -7.34
C ALA A 55 -0.03 -8.33 -8.30
N GLY A 56 0.97 -9.22 -8.41
CA GLY A 56 0.86 -10.45 -9.21
C GLY A 56 -0.25 -11.37 -8.72
N ALA A 57 -0.30 -11.65 -7.41
CA ALA A 57 -1.33 -12.49 -6.81
C ALA A 57 -2.74 -11.90 -6.96
N LEU A 58 -2.88 -10.58 -6.88
CA LEU A 58 -4.15 -9.90 -7.15
C LEU A 58 -4.60 -10.15 -8.60
N MET A 59 -3.71 -9.95 -9.57
CA MET A 59 -4.04 -10.13 -10.99
C MET A 59 -4.34 -11.60 -11.32
N GLU A 60 -3.65 -12.55 -10.70
CA GLU A 60 -3.92 -13.99 -10.89
C GLU A 60 -5.31 -14.37 -10.33
N LYS A 61 -5.62 -13.93 -9.11
CA LYS A 61 -6.89 -14.25 -8.45
C LYS A 61 -8.08 -13.49 -9.03
N HIS A 62 -7.84 -12.27 -9.52
CA HIS A 62 -8.83 -11.35 -10.05
C HIS A 62 -8.35 -10.80 -11.41
N PRO A 63 -8.41 -11.61 -12.49
CA PRO A 63 -7.80 -11.27 -13.79
C PRO A 63 -8.54 -10.17 -14.54
N GLU A 64 -9.82 -9.95 -14.26
CA GLU A 64 -10.58 -8.87 -14.87
C GLU A 64 -10.25 -7.53 -14.18
N PRO A 65 -9.79 -6.51 -14.93
CA PRO A 65 -9.51 -5.19 -14.37
C PRO A 65 -10.74 -4.60 -13.68
N ASN A 66 -10.53 -3.90 -12.56
CA ASN A 66 -11.60 -3.30 -11.77
C ASN A 66 -12.70 -4.27 -11.28
N SER A 67 -12.43 -5.58 -11.27
CA SER A 67 -13.37 -6.58 -10.73
C SER A 67 -13.62 -6.45 -9.22
N LEU A 68 -12.80 -5.67 -8.52
CA LEU A 68 -12.99 -5.29 -7.13
C LEU A 68 -13.02 -3.75 -6.98
N PRO A 69 -13.67 -3.20 -5.94
CA PRO A 69 -13.86 -1.75 -5.80
C PRO A 69 -12.57 -0.91 -5.77
N LEU A 70 -11.48 -1.48 -5.25
CA LEU A 70 -10.16 -0.88 -5.12
C LEU A 70 -9.08 -1.74 -5.78
N TRP A 71 -9.43 -2.51 -6.83
CA TRP A 71 -8.53 -3.41 -7.53
C TRP A 71 -7.23 -2.69 -7.95
N GLY A 72 -6.10 -3.11 -7.36
CA GLY A 72 -4.77 -2.62 -7.68
C GLY A 72 -4.48 -1.20 -7.19
N ILE A 73 -5.32 -0.62 -6.33
CA ILE A 73 -5.10 0.73 -5.81
C ILE A 73 -4.09 0.68 -4.66
N PRO A 74 -2.96 1.42 -4.74
CA PRO A 74 -2.00 1.51 -3.64
C PRO A 74 -2.58 2.32 -2.47
N PHE A 75 -2.28 1.91 -1.24
CA PHE A 75 -2.56 2.71 -0.05
C PHE A 75 -1.51 2.52 1.04
N ALA A 76 -1.28 3.57 1.82
CA ALA A 76 -0.39 3.54 2.98
C ALA A 76 -1.21 3.47 4.27
N VAL A 77 -0.62 2.93 5.33
CA VAL A 77 -1.31 2.69 6.62
C VAL A 77 -0.57 3.40 7.74
N LYS A 78 -1.26 4.22 8.55
CA LYS A 78 -0.64 4.85 9.73
C LYS A 78 -0.06 3.78 10.67
N ASP A 79 1.17 3.94 11.16
CA ASP A 79 1.87 2.89 11.94
C ASP A 79 1.34 2.64 13.37
N ASN A 80 0.12 3.10 13.67
CA ASN A 80 -0.66 2.67 14.82
C ASN A 80 -1.84 1.76 14.44
N ILE A 81 -1.92 1.33 13.17
CA ILE A 81 -2.93 0.41 12.64
C ILE A 81 -2.23 -0.87 12.17
N ASP A 82 -2.78 -2.02 12.55
CA ASP A 82 -2.17 -3.31 12.25
C ASP A 82 -2.29 -3.72 10.78
N VAL A 83 -1.16 -4.23 10.27
CA VAL A 83 -1.03 -4.90 8.97
C VAL A 83 -0.27 -6.19 9.20
N ALA A 84 -0.89 -7.34 8.95
CA ALA A 84 -0.20 -8.63 9.07
C ALA A 84 1.02 -8.66 8.13
N GLY A 85 2.16 -9.12 8.65
CA GLY A 85 3.43 -9.18 7.92
C GLY A 85 4.32 -7.94 8.08
N LEU A 86 3.78 -6.80 8.54
CA LEU A 86 4.57 -5.60 8.86
C LEU A 86 4.54 -5.33 10.38
N PRO A 87 5.62 -4.81 10.98
CA PRO A 87 5.58 -4.38 12.37
C PRO A 87 4.58 -3.22 12.58
N THR A 88 4.05 -3.11 13.78
CA THR A 88 3.33 -1.93 14.28
C THR A 88 4.17 -1.34 15.41
N THR A 89 4.57 -0.07 15.30
CA THR A 89 5.42 0.59 16.32
C THR A 89 4.76 1.76 17.00
N ALA A 90 3.70 2.34 16.43
CA ALA A 90 3.12 3.60 16.87
C ALA A 90 4.17 4.72 17.04
N ALA A 91 5.20 4.73 16.19
CA ALA A 91 6.40 5.58 16.29
C ALA A 91 7.15 5.46 17.63
N CYS A 92 7.08 4.29 18.27
CA CYS A 92 7.80 3.94 19.49
C CYS A 92 8.57 2.62 19.27
N PRO A 93 9.89 2.67 19.02
CA PRO A 93 10.70 1.45 18.82
C PRO A 93 10.59 0.43 19.96
N ALA A 94 10.46 0.90 21.20
CA ALA A 94 10.31 0.04 22.38
C ALA A 94 8.94 -0.66 22.49
N PHE A 95 7.92 -0.15 21.78
CA PHE A 95 6.58 -0.72 21.73
C PHE A 95 6.38 -1.70 20.55
N ALA A 96 7.34 -1.78 19.64
CA ALA A 96 7.20 -2.49 18.38
C ALA A 96 6.77 -3.96 18.57
N TYR A 97 5.77 -4.38 17.81
CA TYR A 97 5.29 -5.76 17.78
C TYR A 97 4.91 -6.19 16.36
N ARG A 98 4.69 -7.49 16.16
CA ARG A 98 4.19 -8.07 14.91
C ARG A 98 2.75 -8.52 15.09
N PRO A 99 1.76 -7.85 14.49
CA PRO A 99 0.37 -8.26 14.60
C PRO A 99 0.14 -9.61 13.89
N GLN A 100 -0.73 -10.45 14.47
CA GLN A 100 -1.09 -11.75 13.90
C GLN A 100 -2.10 -11.65 12.75
N ALA A 101 -2.83 -10.54 12.67
CA ALA A 101 -3.85 -10.30 11.67
C ALA A 101 -3.87 -8.81 11.26
N ASP A 102 -4.44 -8.54 10.09
CA ASP A 102 -4.78 -7.18 9.67
C ASP A 102 -5.80 -6.57 10.63
N ALA A 103 -5.70 -5.27 10.90
CA ALA A 103 -6.82 -4.54 11.50
C ALA A 103 -8.05 -4.61 10.57
N THR A 104 -9.27 -4.55 11.12
CA THR A 104 -10.53 -4.67 10.36
C THR A 104 -10.57 -3.76 9.13
N VAL A 105 -10.08 -2.53 9.23
CA VAL A 105 -10.04 -1.58 8.11
C VAL A 105 -9.08 -2.03 7.01
N VAL A 106 -7.89 -2.52 7.38
CA VAL A 106 -6.88 -3.02 6.43
C VAL A 106 -7.40 -4.28 5.74
N ALA A 107 -7.98 -5.22 6.49
CA ALA A 107 -8.58 -6.43 5.95
C ALA A 107 -9.67 -6.11 4.91
N ARG A 108 -10.53 -5.12 5.18
CA ARG A 108 -11.57 -4.65 4.23
C ARG A 108 -10.97 -4.03 2.97
N LEU A 109 -9.93 -3.20 3.10
CA LEU A 109 -9.26 -2.58 1.95
C LEU A 109 -8.59 -3.64 1.06
N ARG A 110 -7.90 -4.61 1.65
CA ARG A 110 -7.28 -5.72 0.90
C ARG A 110 -8.31 -6.63 0.25
N ALA A 111 -9.42 -6.93 0.94
CA ALA A 111 -10.54 -7.68 0.35
C ALA A 111 -11.19 -6.93 -0.83
N ALA A 112 -11.16 -5.59 -0.81
CA ALA A 112 -11.57 -4.76 -1.95
C ALA A 112 -10.52 -4.64 -3.06
N GLY A 113 -9.38 -5.34 -2.95
CA GLY A 113 -8.33 -5.41 -3.97
C GLY A 113 -7.22 -4.37 -3.84
N ALA A 114 -7.18 -3.59 -2.75
CA ALA A 114 -6.15 -2.57 -2.54
C ALA A 114 -4.83 -3.19 -2.06
N LEU A 115 -3.71 -2.51 -2.35
CA LEU A 115 -2.35 -2.97 -2.08
C LEU A 115 -1.66 -2.07 -1.04
N VAL A 116 -1.18 -2.67 0.07
CA VAL A 116 -0.50 -1.94 1.15
C VAL A 116 0.94 -1.61 0.73
N ILE A 117 1.28 -0.33 0.63
CA ILE A 117 2.63 0.11 0.21
C ILE A 117 3.60 0.35 1.39
N GLY A 118 3.07 0.39 2.62
CA GLY A 118 3.87 0.48 3.84
C GLY A 118 3.15 1.13 5.02
N LYS A 119 3.83 1.15 6.16
CA LYS A 119 3.45 1.81 7.41
C LYS A 119 4.03 3.23 7.46
N THR A 120 3.17 4.25 7.49
CA THR A 120 3.58 5.67 7.52
C THR A 120 4.00 6.09 8.92
N ASN A 121 4.85 7.10 9.00
CA ASN A 121 5.20 7.73 10.26
C ASN A 121 4.01 8.51 10.85
N LEU A 122 4.15 8.85 12.13
CA LEU A 122 3.19 9.57 12.97
C LEU A 122 3.90 10.13 14.20
N ASP A 123 3.29 11.08 14.89
CA ASP A 123 3.68 11.37 16.27
C ASP A 123 3.47 10.14 17.15
N GLN A 124 4.41 9.93 18.06
CA GLN A 124 4.43 8.77 18.94
C GLN A 124 3.09 8.59 19.66
N PHE A 125 2.52 7.38 19.60
CA PHE A 125 1.19 7.04 20.14
C PHE A 125 0.04 7.94 19.66
N ALA A 126 0.20 8.58 18.49
CA ALA A 126 -0.74 9.57 17.96
C ALA A 126 -0.99 10.77 18.91
N THR A 127 0.00 11.12 19.74
CA THR A 127 -0.05 12.29 20.61
C THR A 127 0.77 13.44 20.02
N GLY A 128 0.14 14.15 19.08
CA GLY A 128 0.64 15.32 18.36
C GLY A 128 -0.52 15.97 17.60
N LEU A 129 -0.27 17.05 16.86
CA LEU A 129 -1.31 17.82 16.16
C LEU A 129 -1.32 17.53 14.66
#